data_AF-A0A8C2VVH4-F1
#
_entry.id   AF-A0A8C2VVH4-F1
#
_cell.length_a   1.000
_cell.length_b   1.000
_cell.length_c   1.000
_cell.angle_alpha   90.00
_cell.angle_beta   90.00
_cell.angle_gamma   90.00
#
_symmetry.space_group_name_H-M   'P 1'
#
loop_
_entity.id
_entity.type
_entity.pdbx_description
1 polymer ?
#
loop_
_entity_poly.entity_id
_entity_poly.type
_entity_poly.pdbx_seq_one_letter_code
_entity_poly.pdbx_strand_id
1 'polypeptide(L)'
;VCSSFATGPRQDDRTLYEFRTYYLKPSKMNEFMENIKKNVHLRTAHSELVGYWSVEFGGRMNKMFHIWKYDNFAHRTAVRKALAKDKEWQEQFLIPNLAHIDKQEIEITYLVPWCKIERPAKEVHVLWWYETADSRAAGRHQSHEDPRVVAAVRESVNYLETQQNMLLIPTSFSPLK
;
A
#
# COMPACT_ATOMS: atom_id res chain seq x y z
N VAL A 1 24.38 -19.29 -9.33
CA VAL A 1 24.18 -18.30 -10.42
C VAL A 1 22.87 -17.58 -10.12
N CYS A 2 22.92 -16.37 -9.54
CA CYS A 2 21.71 -15.60 -9.24
C CYS A 2 21.17 -15.00 -10.54
N SER A 3 20.01 -15.46 -10.99
CA SER A 3 19.30 -14.85 -12.11
C SER A 3 18.87 -13.43 -11.72
N SER A 4 19.42 -12.44 -12.42
CA SER A 4 19.04 -11.04 -12.35
C SER A 4 17.70 -10.84 -13.06
N PHE A 5 16.59 -11.18 -12.40
CA PHE A 5 15.26 -10.80 -12.86
C PHE A 5 14.99 -9.34 -12.50
N ALA A 6 15.73 -8.41 -13.10
CA ALA A 6 15.34 -7.01 -13.16
C ALA A 6 16.12 -6.32 -14.28
N THR A 7 15.50 -6.20 -15.45
CA THR A 7 16.11 -5.63 -16.68
C THR A 7 15.46 -4.31 -17.02
N GLY A 8 15.67 -3.28 -16.18
CA GLY A 8 15.23 -1.91 -16.46
C GLY A 8 16.28 -0.88 -16.07
N PRO A 9 16.61 0.11 -16.91
CA PRO A 9 17.68 1.10 -16.68
C PRO A 9 17.41 2.12 -15.56
N ARG A 10 16.43 1.88 -14.68
CA ARG A 10 15.91 2.83 -13.67
C ARG A 10 16.20 2.44 -12.21
N GLN A 11 16.98 1.37 -11.97
CA GLN A 11 17.02 0.74 -10.64
C GLN A 11 17.85 1.46 -9.57
N ASP A 12 18.81 2.29 -9.95
CA ASP A 12 19.84 2.74 -9.00
C ASP A 12 19.64 4.15 -8.44
N ASP A 13 18.84 5.00 -9.08
CA ASP A 13 18.80 6.44 -8.74
C ASP A 13 17.39 7.05 -8.64
N ARG A 14 16.39 6.25 -8.24
CA ARG A 14 15.03 6.74 -8.04
C ARG A 14 14.35 6.13 -6.84
N THR A 15 13.72 7.00 -6.06
CA THR A 15 12.80 6.63 -4.99
C THR A 15 11.77 5.65 -5.50
N LEU A 16 11.62 4.54 -4.79
CA LEU A 16 10.65 3.50 -5.06
C LEU A 16 9.72 3.32 -3.86
N TYR A 17 8.52 2.83 -4.16
CA TYR A 17 7.49 2.54 -3.19
C TYR A 17 7.15 1.06 -3.26
N GLU A 18 7.17 0.39 -2.12
CA GLU A 18 6.77 -1.01 -2.00
C GLU A 18 5.37 -1.07 -1.42
N PHE A 19 4.43 -1.46 -2.26
CA PHE A 19 3.06 -1.76 -1.87
C PHE A 19 3.01 -3.20 -1.39
N ARG A 20 2.36 -3.41 -0.26
CA ARG A 20 2.22 -4.73 0.33
C ARG A 20 0.78 -4.93 0.74
N THR A 21 0.18 -6.02 0.26
CA THR A 21 -1.16 -6.46 0.64
C THR A 21 -1.04 -7.81 1.33
N TYR A 22 -1.43 -7.87 2.60
CA TYR A 22 -1.49 -9.11 3.35
C TYR A 22 -2.93 -9.58 3.49
N TYR A 23 -3.16 -10.83 3.17
CA TYR A 23 -4.42 -11.53 3.38
C TYR A 23 -4.27 -12.32 4.67
N LEU A 24 -5.05 -11.96 5.68
CA LEU A 24 -4.99 -12.58 6.98
C LEU A 24 -6.09 -13.63 7.12
N LYS A 25 -5.81 -14.65 7.93
CA LYS A 25 -6.83 -15.58 8.40
C LYS A 25 -7.91 -14.81 9.16
N PRO A 26 -9.21 -15.05 8.89
CA PRO A 26 -10.28 -14.27 9.52
C PRO A 26 -10.21 -14.20 11.05
N SER A 27 -9.90 -15.32 11.71
CA SER A 27 -9.78 -15.39 13.17
C SER A 27 -8.54 -14.69 13.75
N LYS A 28 -7.62 -14.21 12.90
CA LYS A 28 -6.31 -13.68 13.29
C LYS A 28 -6.14 -12.18 13.04
N MET A 29 -7.13 -11.51 12.47
CA MET A 29 -7.08 -10.08 12.16
C MET A 29 -6.75 -9.24 13.40
N ASN A 30 -7.50 -9.41 14.50
CA ASN A 30 -7.30 -8.62 15.72
C ASN A 30 -5.94 -8.88 16.37
N GLU A 31 -5.51 -10.14 16.42
CA GLU A 31 -4.21 -10.53 16.97
C GLU A 31 -3.05 -9.91 16.16
N PHE A 32 -3.15 -9.96 14.83
CA PHE A 32 -2.19 -9.31 13.95
C PHE A 32 -2.17 -7.79 14.15
N MET A 33 -3.35 -7.17 14.25
CA MET A 33 -3.50 -5.72 14.43
C MET A 33 -2.88 -5.20 15.74
N GLU A 34 -3.10 -5.90 16.85
CA GLU A 34 -2.48 -5.54 18.12
C GLU A 34 -0.96 -5.75 18.08
N ASN A 35 -0.49 -6.82 17.46
CA ASN A 35 0.94 -7.08 17.31
C ASN A 35 1.63 -6.01 16.45
N ILE A 36 1.08 -5.67 15.27
CA ILE A 36 1.68 -4.60 14.43
C ILE A 36 1.63 -3.26 15.16
N LYS A 37 0.52 -2.91 15.82
CA LYS A 37 0.42 -1.64 16.58
C LYS A 37 1.51 -1.55 17.65
N LYS A 38 1.79 -2.65 18.36
CA LYS A 38 2.85 -2.71 19.36
C LYS A 38 4.25 -2.59 18.73
N ASN A 39 4.49 -3.28 17.62
CA ASN A 39 5.85 -3.54 17.12
C ASN A 39 6.22 -2.78 15.83
N VAL A 40 5.32 -1.97 15.26
CA VAL A 40 5.59 -1.23 14.00
C VAL A 40 6.81 -0.32 14.10
N HIS A 41 7.08 0.21 15.30
CA HIS A 41 8.24 1.06 15.58
C HIS A 41 9.57 0.37 15.25
N LEU A 42 9.66 -0.95 15.45
CA LEU A 42 10.83 -1.75 15.09
C LEU A 42 11.07 -1.70 13.58
N ARG A 43 10.01 -1.77 12.76
CA ARG A 43 10.14 -1.68 11.30
C ARG A 43 10.42 -0.26 10.83
N THR A 44 9.80 0.74 11.45
CA THR A 44 10.00 2.14 11.07
C THR A 44 11.38 2.67 11.44
N ALA A 45 12.09 2.01 12.35
CA ALA A 45 13.51 2.28 12.60
C ALA A 45 14.41 1.95 11.40
N HIS A 46 13.97 1.05 10.49
CA HIS A 46 14.74 0.66 9.30
C HIS A 46 14.15 1.20 8.00
N SER A 47 12.87 1.54 7.94
CA SER A 47 12.19 1.95 6.70
C SER A 47 11.14 3.02 6.93
N GLU A 48 11.01 3.95 5.99
CA GLU A 48 9.98 4.99 6.05
C GLU A 48 8.61 4.39 5.70
N LEU A 49 7.68 4.46 6.66
CA LEU A 49 6.28 4.09 6.46
C LEU A 49 5.54 5.28 5.84
N VAL A 50 4.93 5.07 4.67
CA VAL A 50 4.09 6.08 4.02
C VAL A 50 2.66 5.99 4.54
N GLY A 51 2.14 4.78 4.72
CA GLY A 51 0.84 4.57 5.35
C GLY A 51 0.47 3.10 5.51
N TYR A 52 -0.51 2.86 6.37
CA TYR A 52 -0.97 1.54 6.78
C TYR A 52 -2.48 1.55 7.02
N TRP A 53 -3.20 0.65 6.37
CA TRP A 53 -4.66 0.60 6.41
C TRP A 53 -5.16 -0.84 6.55
N SER A 54 -6.29 -1.00 7.24
CA SER A 54 -7.14 -2.19 7.05
C SER A 54 -8.05 -1.96 5.85
N VAL A 55 -8.36 -3.03 5.10
CA VAL A 55 -9.29 -2.97 3.97
C VAL A 55 -10.68 -3.36 4.47
N GLU A 56 -11.64 -2.43 4.37
CA GLU A 56 -13.03 -2.63 4.80
C GLU A 56 -13.90 -3.18 3.66
N PHE A 57 -13.72 -2.68 2.45
CA PHE A 57 -14.52 -3.04 1.27
C PHE A 57 -13.64 -3.20 0.03
N GLY A 58 -14.01 -4.08 -0.91
CA GLY A 58 -13.24 -4.30 -2.15
C GLY A 58 -12.69 -5.72 -2.35
N GLY A 59 -13.40 -6.76 -1.89
CA GLY A 59 -13.01 -8.16 -2.05
C GLY A 59 -13.10 -8.95 -0.74
N ARG A 60 -12.09 -9.79 -0.45
CA ARG A 60 -12.01 -10.58 0.80
C ARG A 60 -11.80 -9.66 2.02
N MET A 61 -12.58 -9.82 3.08
CA MET A 61 -12.33 -9.16 4.37
C MET A 61 -11.02 -9.68 5.01
N ASN A 62 -10.47 -8.97 6.00
CA ASN A 62 -9.21 -9.31 6.70
C ASN A 62 -7.96 -9.10 5.84
N LYS A 63 -7.86 -7.94 5.18
CA LYS A 63 -6.65 -7.53 4.46
C LYS A 63 -6.01 -6.31 5.10
N MET A 64 -4.68 -6.28 5.07
CA MET A 64 -3.88 -5.10 5.40
C MET A 64 -3.20 -4.59 4.14
N PHE A 65 -3.26 -3.29 3.91
CA PHE A 65 -2.53 -2.61 2.85
C PHE A 65 -1.57 -1.61 3.45
N HIS A 66 -0.32 -1.60 3.00
CA HIS A 66 0.67 -0.66 3.51
C HIS A 66 1.76 -0.34 2.48
N ILE A 67 2.31 0.87 2.60
CA ILE A 67 3.26 1.43 1.65
C ILE A 67 4.56 1.79 2.38
N TRP A 68 5.68 1.30 1.86
CA TRP A 68 7.03 1.62 2.35
C TRP A 68 7.82 2.35 1.29
N LYS A 69 8.56 3.39 1.68
CA LYS A 69 9.43 4.16 0.78
C LYS A 69 10.89 3.74 0.93
N TYR A 70 11.59 3.67 -0.19
CA TYR A 70 13.04 3.44 -0.25
C TYR A 70 13.66 4.36 -1.31
N ASP A 71 14.92 4.72 -1.13
CA ASP A 71 15.62 5.63 -2.05
C ASP A 71 15.94 4.96 -3.39
N ASN A 72 16.20 3.64 -3.38
CA ASN A 72 16.45 2.80 -4.55
C ASN A 72 16.45 1.30 -4.14
N PHE A 73 16.73 0.40 -5.09
CA PHE A 73 16.77 -1.05 -4.82
C PHE A 73 17.90 -1.47 -3.87
N ALA A 74 19.04 -0.78 -3.91
CA ALA A 74 20.16 -1.05 -3.01
C ALA A 74 19.79 -0.73 -1.56
N HIS A 75 19.18 0.44 -1.32
CA HIS A 75 18.65 0.82 -0.02
C HIS A 75 17.60 -0.20 0.46
N ARG A 76 16.62 -0.56 -0.38
CA ARG A 76 15.64 -1.60 -0.05
C ARG A 76 16.29 -2.92 0.37
N THR A 77 17.31 -3.36 -0.38
CA THR A 77 18.03 -4.61 -0.10
C THR A 77 18.77 -4.54 1.23
N ALA A 78 19.44 -3.41 1.50
CA ALA A 78 20.14 -3.17 2.76
C ALA A 78 19.18 -3.20 3.96
N VAL A 79 18.03 -2.52 3.85
CA VAL A 79 16.99 -2.51 4.89
C VAL A 79 16.45 -3.92 5.15
N ARG A 80 16.11 -4.67 4.10
CA ARG A 80 15.62 -6.05 4.28
C ARG A 80 16.68 -6.96 4.92
N LYS A 81 17.96 -6.76 4.60
CA LYS A 81 19.07 -7.48 5.23
C LYS A 81 19.24 -7.10 6.70
N ALA A 82 19.06 -5.84 7.06
CA ALA A 82 19.11 -5.38 8.45
C ALA A 82 17.96 -5.98 9.27
N LEU A 83 16.73 -5.93 8.75
CA LEU A 83 15.55 -6.52 9.41
C LEU A 83 15.62 -8.03 9.58
N ALA A 84 16.30 -8.74 8.68
CA ALA A 84 16.54 -10.17 8.83
C ALA A 84 17.47 -10.49 10.01
N LYS A 85 18.29 -9.53 10.46
CA LYS A 85 19.20 -9.66 11.61
C LYS A 85 18.65 -9.08 12.90
N ASP A 86 17.60 -8.25 12.81
CA ASP A 86 16.93 -7.64 13.95
C ASP A 86 16.10 -8.69 14.70
N LYS A 87 16.66 -9.20 15.81
CA LYS A 87 16.03 -10.27 16.61
C LYS A 87 14.68 -9.86 17.17
N GLU A 88 14.53 -8.61 17.63
CA GLU A 88 13.26 -8.15 18.20
C GLU A 88 12.18 -8.13 17.12
N TRP A 89 12.50 -7.63 15.92
CA TRP A 89 11.57 -7.70 14.80
C TRP A 89 11.20 -9.14 14.42
N GLN A 90 12.20 -10.05 14.37
CA GLN A 90 11.96 -11.45 14.04
C GLN A 90 11.06 -12.14 15.08
N GLU A 91 11.39 -12.01 16.36
CA GLU A 91 10.76 -12.76 17.45
C GLU A 91 9.42 -12.15 17.88
N GLN A 92 9.33 -10.81 17.94
CA GLN A 92 8.13 -10.15 18.45
C GLN A 92 7.06 -9.93 17.38
N PHE A 93 7.47 -9.75 16.12
CA PHE A 93 6.54 -9.47 15.02
C PHE A 93 6.50 -10.57 13.96
N LEU A 94 7.62 -10.94 13.34
CA LEU A 94 7.57 -11.78 12.14
C LEU A 94 7.11 -13.20 12.48
N ILE A 95 7.83 -13.91 13.36
CA ILE A 95 7.58 -15.31 13.69
C ILE A 95 6.14 -15.54 14.19
N PRO A 96 5.59 -14.74 15.12
CA PRO A 96 4.21 -14.90 15.59
C PRO A 96 3.17 -14.71 14.48
N ASN A 97 3.43 -13.84 13.52
CA ASN A 97 2.46 -13.50 12.47
C ASN A 97 2.58 -14.35 11.19
N LEU A 98 3.65 -15.13 11.00
CA LEU A 98 3.81 -15.96 9.81
C LEU A 98 2.62 -16.90 9.60
N ALA A 99 2.11 -17.52 10.67
CA ALA A 99 0.98 -18.42 10.61
C ALA A 99 -0.38 -17.72 10.39
N HIS A 100 -0.43 -16.39 10.55
CA HIS A 100 -1.65 -15.58 10.41
C HIS A 100 -1.88 -15.12 8.97
N ILE A 101 -0.85 -15.12 8.13
CA ILE A 101 -0.90 -14.60 6.77
C ILE A 101 -1.11 -15.75 5.78
N ASP A 102 -2.23 -15.72 5.06
CA ASP A 102 -2.56 -16.69 4.00
C ASP A 102 -1.83 -16.37 2.69
N LYS A 103 -1.72 -15.09 2.35
CA LYS A 103 -1.12 -14.61 1.09
C LYS A 103 -0.47 -13.25 1.30
N GLN A 104 0.64 -13.02 0.63
CA GLN A 104 1.25 -11.70 0.49
C GLN A 104 1.34 -11.34 -1.00
N GLU A 105 0.92 -10.14 -1.34
CA GLU A 105 1.18 -9.51 -2.64
C GLU A 105 2.13 -8.34 -2.40
N ILE A 106 3.14 -8.21 -3.25
CA ILE A 106 4.18 -7.19 -3.14
C ILE A 106 4.39 -6.60 -4.53
N GLU A 107 4.23 -5.29 -4.64
CA GLU A 107 4.43 -4.54 -5.87
C GLU A 107 5.45 -3.42 -5.63
N ILE A 108 6.39 -3.26 -6.57
CA ILE A 108 7.34 -2.16 -6.55
C ILE A 108 6.90 -1.14 -7.60
N THR A 109 6.64 0.06 -7.15
CA THR A 109 6.16 1.16 -7.97
C THR A 109 7.10 2.35 -7.87
N TYR A 110 7.03 3.23 -8.85
CA TYR A 110 7.78 4.49 -8.87
C TYR A 110 6.80 5.63 -9.04
N LEU A 111 7.11 6.77 -8.46
CA LEU A 111 6.41 7.99 -8.84
C LEU A 111 6.72 8.31 -10.29
N VAL A 112 5.67 8.67 -11.04
CA VAL A 112 5.86 9.34 -12.32
C VAL A 112 6.54 10.69 -12.08
N PRO A 113 7.44 11.17 -12.97
CA PRO A 113 8.31 12.32 -12.70
C PRO A 113 7.59 13.63 -12.32
N TRP A 114 6.32 13.79 -12.72
CA TRP A 114 5.49 14.95 -12.39
C TRP A 114 4.65 14.75 -11.11
N CYS A 115 4.76 13.61 -10.45
CA CYS A 115 4.03 13.29 -9.22
C CYS A 115 4.95 13.43 -8.01
N LYS A 116 4.47 14.14 -6.98
CA LYS A 116 5.08 14.20 -5.66
C LYS A 116 4.15 13.49 -4.66
N ILE A 117 4.71 12.75 -3.70
CA ILE A 117 3.93 12.31 -2.54
C ILE A 117 3.78 13.50 -1.60
N GLU A 118 2.70 14.21 -1.83
CA GLU A 118 2.14 15.26 -1.00
C GLU A 118 0.66 14.90 -0.78
N ARG A 119 -0.13 15.66 0.01
CA ARG A 119 -1.61 15.52 -0.05
C ARG A 119 -2.09 15.95 -1.45
N PRO A 120 -2.59 15.07 -2.36
CA PRO A 120 -2.68 15.43 -3.77
C PRO A 120 -4.11 15.45 -4.34
N ALA A 121 -4.28 16.23 -5.42
CA ALA A 121 -5.43 16.25 -6.31
C ALA A 121 -5.07 15.76 -7.75
N LYS A 122 -4.75 14.44 -7.88
CA LYS A 122 -4.87 13.48 -9.04
C LYS A 122 -4.05 13.66 -10.36
N GLU A 123 -3.58 12.64 -11.15
CA GLU A 123 -3.84 11.16 -11.20
C GLU A 123 -2.62 10.19 -11.64
N VAL A 124 -2.52 8.82 -11.40
CA VAL A 124 -2.46 8.13 -10.08
C VAL A 124 -2.66 6.57 -9.94
N HIS A 125 -2.13 5.98 -8.85
CA HIS A 125 -2.78 4.90 -8.08
C HIS A 125 -3.70 5.54 -7.03
N VAL A 126 -5.02 5.43 -7.18
CA VAL A 126 -5.88 6.40 -6.50
C VAL A 126 -6.25 6.01 -5.10
N LEU A 127 -5.45 6.47 -4.14
CA LEU A 127 -5.98 6.82 -2.84
C LEU A 127 -6.77 8.12 -2.99
N TRP A 128 -8.09 7.98 -3.18
CA TRP A 128 -9.01 9.08 -2.96
C TRP A 128 -9.24 9.18 -1.45
N TRP A 129 -8.73 10.23 -0.81
CA TRP A 129 -9.17 10.56 0.55
C TRP A 129 -10.49 11.30 0.48
N TYR A 130 -11.42 10.87 1.33
CA TYR A 130 -12.70 11.53 1.57
C TYR A 130 -12.86 11.65 3.08
N GLU A 131 -13.36 12.79 3.54
CA GLU A 131 -13.60 13.00 4.97
C GLU A 131 -14.65 12.02 5.51
N THR A 132 -15.67 11.73 4.70
CA THR A 132 -16.75 10.79 5.03
C THR A 132 -17.19 9.96 3.83
N ALA A 133 -17.84 8.82 4.08
CA ALA A 133 -18.49 8.02 3.04
C ALA A 133 -19.54 8.83 2.25
N ASP A 134 -20.24 9.75 2.92
CA ASP A 134 -21.26 10.61 2.29
C ASP A 134 -20.63 11.63 1.35
N SER A 135 -19.51 12.25 1.74
CA SER A 135 -18.76 13.17 0.85
C SER A 135 -18.28 12.46 -0.42
N ARG A 136 -17.89 11.18 -0.30
CA ARG A 136 -17.57 10.33 -1.44
C ARG A 136 -18.78 10.03 -2.31
N ALA A 137 -19.93 9.74 -1.72
CA ALA A 137 -21.16 9.46 -2.46
C ALA A 137 -21.62 10.70 -3.25
N ALA A 138 -21.66 11.87 -2.60
CA ALA A 138 -22.03 13.14 -3.21
C ALA A 138 -21.09 13.52 -4.37
N GLY A 139 -19.77 13.41 -4.18
CA GLY A 139 -18.81 13.70 -5.23
C GLY A 139 -18.96 12.77 -6.46
N ARG A 140 -19.29 11.49 -6.24
CA ARG A 140 -19.58 10.56 -7.34
C ARG A 140 -20.89 10.86 -8.04
N HIS A 141 -21.92 11.27 -7.31
CA HIS A 141 -23.19 11.70 -7.89
C HIS A 141 -22.98 12.89 -8.83
N GLN A 142 -22.29 13.94 -8.36
CA GLN A 142 -21.96 15.12 -9.19
C GLN A 142 -21.13 14.73 -10.44
N SER A 143 -20.15 13.84 -10.28
CA SER A 143 -19.31 13.38 -11.40
C SER A 143 -20.11 12.61 -12.46
N HIS A 144 -21.14 11.86 -12.06
CA HIS A 144 -22.02 11.14 -12.99
C HIS A 144 -23.01 12.08 -13.72
N GLU A 145 -23.23 13.29 -13.21
CA GLU A 145 -24.06 14.31 -13.84
C GLU A 145 -23.28 15.26 -14.76
N ASP A 146 -21.94 15.31 -14.65
CA ASP A 146 -21.10 16.12 -15.55
C ASP A 146 -20.87 15.39 -16.89
N PRO A 147 -21.41 15.91 -18.02
CA PRO A 147 -21.30 15.24 -19.32
C PRO A 147 -19.85 15.13 -19.82
N ARG A 148 -18.94 16.01 -19.39
CA ARG A 148 -17.51 15.95 -19.77
C ARG A 148 -16.82 14.78 -19.10
N VAL A 149 -17.11 14.57 -17.81
CA VAL A 149 -16.56 13.45 -17.03
C VAL A 149 -17.10 12.14 -17.57
N VAL A 150 -18.41 12.07 -17.83
CA VAL A 150 -19.04 10.87 -18.42
C VAL A 150 -18.44 10.53 -19.79
N ALA A 151 -18.20 11.53 -20.65
CA ALA A 151 -17.58 11.32 -21.95
C ALA A 151 -16.14 10.77 -21.81
N ALA A 152 -15.33 11.38 -20.95
CA ALA A 152 -13.95 10.94 -20.71
C ALA A 152 -13.89 9.50 -20.15
N VAL A 153 -14.75 9.16 -19.19
CA VAL A 153 -14.81 7.80 -18.61
C VAL A 153 -15.25 6.75 -19.65
N ARG A 154 -16.21 7.09 -20.52
CA ARG A 154 -16.67 6.21 -21.60
C ARG A 154 -15.57 5.95 -22.64
N GLU A 155 -14.72 6.93 -22.90
CA GLU A 155 -13.56 6.73 -23.76
C GLU A 155 -12.50 5.86 -23.07
N SER A 156 -12.20 6.16 -21.79
CA SER A 156 -11.12 5.49 -21.05
C SER A 156 -11.41 4.02 -20.72
N VAL A 157 -12.67 3.66 -20.47
CA VAL A 157 -13.05 2.28 -20.10
C VAL A 157 -12.73 1.26 -21.20
N ASN A 158 -12.62 1.69 -22.47
CA ASN A 158 -12.24 0.79 -23.57
C ASN A 158 -10.78 0.29 -23.47
N TYR A 159 -9.94 0.97 -22.68
CA TYR A 159 -8.56 0.58 -22.41
C TYR A 159 -8.39 -0.18 -21.09
N LEU A 160 -9.48 -0.38 -20.34
CA LEU A 160 -9.45 -0.94 -18.99
C LEU A 160 -9.73 -2.44 -19.03
N GLU A 161 -8.71 -3.25 -18.80
CA GLU A 161 -8.87 -4.71 -18.75
C GLU A 161 -9.46 -5.16 -17.41
N THR A 162 -8.98 -4.62 -16.28
CA THR A 162 -9.52 -4.88 -14.95
C THR A 162 -9.42 -3.65 -14.06
N GLN A 163 -10.33 -3.52 -13.09
CA GLN A 163 -10.29 -2.48 -12.06
C GLN A 163 -10.62 -3.07 -10.70
N GLN A 164 -9.81 -2.74 -9.70
CA GLN A 164 -10.07 -3.08 -8.32
C GLN A 164 -10.13 -1.81 -7.48
N ASN A 165 -11.18 -1.70 -6.66
CA ASN A 165 -11.38 -0.57 -5.76
C ASN A 165 -11.40 -1.09 -4.32
N MET A 166 -10.69 -0.40 -3.43
CA MET A 166 -10.67 -0.71 -2.00
C MET A 166 -11.10 0.51 -1.17
N LEU A 167 -11.86 0.28 -0.12
CA LEU A 167 -12.01 1.24 0.98
C LEU A 167 -11.02 0.90 2.07
N LEU A 168 -10.19 1.88 2.39
CA LEU A 168 -9.08 1.75 3.31
C LEU A 168 -9.39 2.54 4.58
N ILE A 169 -9.30 1.89 5.74
CA ILE A 169 -9.41 2.56 7.04
C ILE A 169 -7.98 2.73 7.59
N PRO A 170 -7.52 3.96 7.84
CA PRO A 170 -6.17 4.19 8.34
C PRO A 170 -6.03 3.60 9.75
N THR A 171 -4.91 2.93 10.00
CA THR A 171 -4.59 2.54 11.38
C THR A 171 -4.21 3.78 12.19
N SER A 172 -4.31 3.69 13.51
CA SER A 172 -3.98 4.81 14.40
C SER A 172 -2.52 5.29 14.32
N PHE A 173 -1.62 4.44 13.84
CA PHE A 173 -0.20 4.73 13.64
C PHE A 173 0.15 5.06 12.18
N SER A 174 -0.82 5.07 11.27
CA SER A 174 -0.58 5.41 9.86
C SER A 174 -0.22 6.90 9.73
N PRO A 175 0.92 7.25 9.09
CA PRO A 175 1.25 8.65 8.83
C PRO A 175 0.25 9.34 7.89
N LEU A 176 -0.20 8.63 6.85
CA LEU A 176 -1.32 9.05 6.03
C LEU A 176 -2.64 8.59 6.65
N LYS A 177 -3.53 9.55 6.91
CA LYS A 177 -4.90 9.34 7.39
C LYS A 177 -5.89 9.50 6.25
#